data_AF-A0A9W5QNB9-F1
#
_entry.id   AF-A0A9W5QNB9-F1
#
_cell.length_a   1.000
_cell.length_b   1.000
_cell.length_c   1.000
_cell.angle_alpha   90.00
_cell.angle_beta   90.00
_cell.angle_gamma   90.00
#
_symmetry.space_group_name_H-M   'P 1'
#
loop_
_entity.id
_entity.type
_entity.pdbx_description
1 polymer ?
#
loop_
_entity_poly.entity_id
_entity_poly.type
_entity_poly.pdbx_seq_one_letter_code
_entity_poly.pdbx_strand_id
1 'polypeptide(L)' 'MNIIINFEPFNPIINDIAIKLAMVIFIPLFLALIVKVVLMRFMKESIAGRLAYLSCLFFMYYVFKFVTE' A
#
# COMPACT_ATOMS: atom_id res chain seq x y z
N MET A 1 -19.63 -24.63 23.69
CA MET A 1 -19.03 -25.27 22.50
C MET A 1 -17.87 -24.40 22.06
N ASN A 2 -16.63 -24.81 22.36
CA ASN A 2 -15.44 -24.06 21.96
C ASN A 2 -15.10 -24.41 20.51
N ILE A 3 -15.38 -23.50 19.60
CA ILE A 3 -14.96 -23.62 18.20
C ILE A 3 -13.49 -23.18 18.16
N ILE A 4 -12.58 -24.13 18.34
CA ILE A 4 -11.16 -23.89 18.15
C ILE A 4 -10.93 -23.84 16.64
N ILE A 5 -10.66 -22.65 16.11
CA ILE A 5 -10.37 -22.45 14.70
C ILE A 5 -8.93 -22.94 14.47
N ASN A 6 -8.80 -24.17 13.95
CA ASN A 6 -7.51 -24.68 13.47
C ASN A 6 -7.21 -24.05 12.12
N PHE A 7 -6.39 -23.01 12.11
CA PHE A 7 -5.79 -22.49 10.89
C PHE A 7 -4.70 -23.46 10.46
N GLU A 8 -4.97 -24.24 9.41
CA GLU A 8 -3.88 -24.93 8.73
C GLU A 8 -2.85 -23.88 8.29
N PRO A 9 -1.55 -24.10 8.55
CA PRO A 9 -0.53 -23.17 8.13
C PRO A 9 -0.60 -23.04 6.62
N PHE A 10 -0.80 -21.82 6.13
CA PHE A 10 -0.76 -21.52 4.71
C PHE A 10 0.53 -22.08 4.11
N ASN A 11 0.43 -22.67 2.90
CA ASN A 11 1.59 -23.10 2.14
C ASN A 11 2.64 -21.97 2.15
N PRO A 12 3.89 -22.21 2.58
CA PRO A 12 4.91 -21.17 2.74
C PRO A 12 5.10 -20.29 1.48
N ILE A 13 4.83 -20.85 0.30
CA ILE A 13 4.84 -20.14 -0.98
C ILE A 13 3.74 -19.06 -1.05
N ILE A 14 2.52 -19.41 -0.64
CA ILE A 14 1.37 -18.48 -0.65
C ILE A 14 1.59 -17.38 0.39
N ASN A 15 2.16 -17.73 1.54
CA ASN A 15 2.49 -16.76 2.58
C ASN A 15 3.54 -15.74 2.10
N ASP A 16 4.60 -16.20 1.43
CA ASP A 16 5.65 -15.31 0.89
C ASP A 16 5.11 -14.38 -0.20
N ILE A 17 4.24 -14.88 -1.09
CA ILE A 17 3.56 -14.08 -2.12
C ILE A 17 2.63 -13.05 -1.47
N ALA A 18 1.84 -13.44 -0.47
CA ALA A 18 0.93 -12.55 0.23
C ALA A 18 1.69 -11.41 0.94
N ILE A 19 2.82 -11.74 1.59
CA ILE A 19 3.68 -10.77 2.26
C ILE A 19 4.30 -9.79 1.25
N LYS A 20 4.81 -10.28 0.11
CA LYS A 20 5.34 -9.42 -0.96
C LYS A 20 4.29 -8.50 -1.55
N LEU A 21 3.10 -9.02 -1.87
CA LEU A 21 1.98 -8.21 -2.37
C LEU A 21 1.55 -7.16 -1.34
N ALA A 22 1.45 -7.55 -0.07
CA ALA A 22 1.13 -6.63 0.99
C ALA A 22 2.18 -5.51 1.08
N MET A 23 3.47 -5.82 1.03
CA MET A 23 4.51 -4.79 1.04
C MET A 23 4.41 -3.85 -0.16
N VAL A 24 4.21 -4.37 -1.37
CA VAL A 24 4.13 -3.56 -2.59
C VAL A 24 2.90 -2.65 -2.59
N ILE A 25 1.78 -3.08 -2.02
CA ILE A 25 0.54 -2.29 -2.00
C ILE A 25 0.50 -1.35 -0.79
N PHE A 26 0.79 -1.86 0.42
CA PHE A 26 0.61 -1.09 1.65
C PHE A 26 1.70 -0.04 1.87
N ILE A 27 2.98 -0.34 1.61
CA ILE A 27 4.07 0.60 1.90
C ILE A 27 3.87 1.92 1.12
N PRO A 28 3.60 1.90 -0.20
CA PRO A 28 3.41 3.15 -0.92
C PRO A 28 2.08 3.83 -0.60
N LEU A 29 1.03 3.05 -0.30
CA LEU A 29 -0.26 3.60 0.11
C LEU A 29 -0.13 4.40 1.40
N PHE A 30 0.53 3.84 2.42
CA PHE A 30 0.80 4.54 3.67
C PHE A 30 1.67 5.78 3.45
N LEU A 31 2.71 5.67 2.62
CA LEU A 31 3.56 6.81 2.28
C LEU A 31 2.76 7.95 1.63
N ALA A 32 1.91 7.64 0.65
CA ALA A 32 1.06 8.63 -0.01
C ALA A 32 0.07 9.29 0.96
N LEU A 33 -0.50 8.51 1.89
CA LEU A 33 -1.44 8.99 2.90
C LEU A 33 -0.75 9.92 3.91
N ILE A 34 0.44 9.54 4.39
CA ILE A 34 1.26 10.36 5.28
C ILE A 34 1.63 11.68 4.59
N VAL A 35 2.12 11.62 3.35
CA VAL A 35 2.46 12.80 2.55
C VAL A 35 1.25 13.72 2.42
N LYS A 36 0.07 13.18 2.10
CA LYS A 36 -1.18 13.97 1.99
C LYS A 36 -1.55 14.64 3.31
N VAL A 37 -1.54 13.91 4.43
CA VAL A 37 -1.91 14.42 5.76
C VAL A 37 -0.93 15.49 6.22
N VAL A 38 0.37 15.28 6.02
CA VAL A 38 1.40 16.28 6.34
C VAL A 38 1.20 17.52 5.48
N LEU A 39 1.05 17.38 4.16
CA LEU A 39 0.86 18.52 3.27
C LEU A 39 -0.43 19.30 3.53
N MET A 40 -1.54 18.64 3.87
CA MET A 40 -2.79 19.31 4.24
C MET A 40 -2.63 20.24 5.45
N ARG A 41 -1.65 19.97 6.32
CA ARG A 41 -1.37 20.83 7.49
C ARG A 41 -0.55 22.07 7.15
N PHE A 42 0.24 22.03 6.06
CA PHE A 42 1.18 23.10 5.70
C PHE A 42 0.80 23.88 4.45
N MET A 43 -0.07 23.34 3.59
CA MET A 43 -0.39 23.93 2.28
C MET A 43 -1.89 23.97 2.04
N LYS A 44 -2.34 24.91 1.18
CA LYS A 44 -3.71 24.94 0.66
C LYS A 44 -4.08 23.56 0.10
N GLU A 45 -5.29 23.09 0.38
CA GLU A 45 -5.79 21.79 -0.04
C GLU A 45 -5.60 21.52 -1.55
N SER A 46 -5.66 22.56 -2.39
CA SER A 46 -5.46 22.43 -3.84
C SER A 46 -4.06 21.94 -4.23
N ILE A 47 -3.01 22.33 -3.48
CA ILE A 47 -1.63 21.92 -3.74
C ILE A 47 -1.38 20.54 -3.13
N ALA A 48 -1.89 20.30 -1.91
CA ALA A 48 -1.83 18.99 -1.27
C ALA A 48 -2.52 17.90 -2.11
N GLY A 49 -3.67 18.22 -2.72
CA GLY A 49 -4.39 17.33 -3.62
C GLY A 49 -3.59 17.02 -4.90
N ARG A 50 -2.93 18.02 -5.49
CA ARG A 50 -2.05 17.81 -6.66
C ARG A 50 -0.85 16.94 -6.35
N LEU A 51 -0.21 17.13 -5.19
CA LEU A 51 0.92 16.30 -4.78
C LEU A 51 0.51 14.86 -4.46
N ALA A 52 -0.65 14.66 -3.82
CA ALA A 52 -1.19 13.33 -3.58
C ALA A 52 -1.55 12.60 -4.90
N TYR A 53 -2.03 13.34 -5.91
CA TYR A 53 -2.24 12.77 -7.25
C TYR A 53 -0.93 12.35 -7.91
N LEU A 54 0.12 13.17 -7.77
CA LEU A 54 1.45 12.84 -8.29
C LEU A 54 2.03 11.60 -7.60
N SER A 55 1.89 11.47 -6.28
CA SER A 55 2.35 10.28 -5.55
C SER A 55 1.54 9.03 -5.93
N CYS A 56 0.24 9.17 -6.19
CA CYS A 56 -0.61 8.08 -6.70
C CYS A 56 -0.18 7.62 -8.10
N LEU A 57 0.19 8.55 -8.99
CA LEU A 57 0.76 8.23 -10.31
C LEU A 57 2.07 7.44 -10.19
N PHE A 58 2.99 7.88 -9.32
CA PHE A 58 4.21 7.14 -9.03
C PHE A 58 3.92 5.75 -8.46
N PHE A 59 2.92 5.63 -7.58
CA PHE A 59 2.50 4.34 -7.06
C PHE A 59 2.02 3.39 -8.16
N MET A 60 1.12 3.84 -9.04
CA MET A 60 0.65 3.03 -10.16
C MET A 60 1.80 2.57 -11.05
N TYR A 61 2.77 3.44 -11.32
CA TYR A 61 3.97 3.07 -12.08
C TYR A 61 4.80 1.98 -11.38
N TYR A 62 5.05 2.12 -10.08
CA TYR A 62 5.80 1.10 -9.32
C TYR A 62 5.07 -0.24 -9.23
N VAL A 63 3.75 -0.21 -9.03
CA VAL A 63 2.93 -1.43 -9.04
C VAL A 63 2.96 -2.06 -10.43
N PHE A 64 2.80 -1.26 -11.49
CA PHE A 64 2.83 -1.77 -12.86
C PHE A 64 4.18 -2.42 -13.16
N LYS A 65 5.28 -1.74 -12.82
CA LYS A 65 6.64 -2.27 -12.95
C LYS A 65 6.83 -3.56 -12.18
N PHE A 66 6.37 -3.64 -10.93
CA PHE A 66 6.44 -4.86 -10.11
C PHE A 66 5.63 -6.03 -10.68
N VAL A 67 4.55 -5.75 -11.42
CA VAL A 67 3.77 -6.80 -12.10
C VAL A 67 4.42 -7.24 -13.40
N THR A 68 5.15 -6.35 -14.09
CA THR A 68 5.76 -6.64 -15.40
C THR A 68 7.20 -7.16 -15.35
N GLU A 69 7.98 -6.83 -14.31
CA GLU A 69 9.33 -7.38 -14.02
C GLU A 69 9.28 -8.47 -12.96
#